data_AF-A0A8D8CNQ0-F1
#
_entry.id   AF-A0A8D8CNQ0-F1
#
_cell.length_a   1.000
_cell.length_b   1.000
_cell.length_c   1.000
_cell.angle_alpha   90.00
_cell.angle_beta   90.00
_cell.angle_gamma   90.00
#
_symmetry.space_group_name_H-M   'P 1'
#
loop_
_entity.id
_entity.type
_entity.pdbx_description
1 polymer ?
#
loop_
_entity_poly.entity_id
_entity_poly.type
_entity_poly.pdbx_seq_one_letter_code
_entity_poly.pdbx_strand_id
1 'polypeptide(L)'
;TGEAGKISFLEELDREASDDEMGSGASAEDKEMAKKSKELEKQLQEDADKEAKTVKLLLLGAGESGKSTIVKQMKILHQGGYTKEEQMEFRSIIFGNILQSALAIIRGMEMLSINFGSPSAQEDSQKLQNL
;
A
#
# COMPACT_ATOMS: atom_id res chain seq x y z
N THR A 1 -33.64 55.34 -40.56
CA THR A 1 -32.43 54.85 -39.88
C THR A 1 -32.78 54.11 -38.57
N GLY A 2 -33.83 53.27 -38.55
CA GLY A 2 -34.40 52.74 -37.30
C GLY A 2 -34.52 51.21 -37.18
N GLU A 3 -34.00 50.42 -38.12
CA GLU A 3 -34.14 48.96 -38.08
C GLU A 3 -32.91 48.21 -37.53
N ALA A 4 -31.74 48.84 -37.51
CA ALA A 4 -30.52 48.19 -37.00
C ALA A 4 -30.48 48.05 -35.46
N GLY A 5 -31.25 48.86 -34.72
CA GLY A 5 -31.27 48.83 -33.25
C GLY A 5 -32.25 47.83 -32.63
N LYS A 6 -33.20 47.29 -33.40
CA LYS A 6 -34.14 46.26 -32.91
C LYS A 6 -33.55 44.85 -32.98
N ILE A 7 -32.62 44.62 -33.90
CA ILE A 7 -31.98 43.31 -34.08
C ILE A 7 -30.94 43.06 -32.97
N SER A 8 -30.18 44.07 -32.55
CA SER A 8 -29.26 43.94 -31.40
C SER A 8 -29.98 43.73 -30.07
N PHE A 9 -31.17 44.30 -29.89
CA PHE A 9 -31.94 44.15 -28.64
C PHE A 9 -32.67 42.80 -28.53
N LEU A 10 -32.96 42.15 -29.66
CA LEU A 10 -33.55 40.80 -29.68
C LEU A 10 -32.49 39.68 -29.62
N GLU A 11 -31.27 39.93 -30.06
CA GLU A 11 -30.16 38.95 -29.99
C GLU A 11 -29.48 38.91 -28.61
N GLU A 12 -29.67 39.95 -27.77
CA GLU A 12 -29.16 40.02 -26.41
C GLU A 12 -30.13 39.41 -25.37
N LEU A 13 -31.41 39.25 -25.72
CA LEU A 13 -32.43 38.60 -24.88
C LEU A 13 -32.45 37.07 -24.98
N ASP A 14 -31.92 36.48 -26.05
CA ASP A 14 -31.81 35.01 -26.19
C ASP A 14 -30.57 34.42 -25.50
N ARG A 15 -29.66 35.26 -24.98
CA ARG A 15 -28.44 34.80 -24.29
C ARG A 15 -28.60 34.63 -22.78
N GLU A 16 -29.65 35.18 -22.18
CA GLU A 16 -29.95 35.01 -20.75
C GLU A 16 -30.95 33.86 -20.47
N ALA A 17 -31.64 33.32 -21.48
CA ALA A 17 -32.68 32.30 -21.29
C ALA A 17 -32.16 30.84 -21.28
N SER A 18 -30.85 30.60 -21.29
CA SER A 18 -30.27 29.25 -21.32
C SER A 18 -29.63 28.79 -20.01
N ASP A 19 -29.58 29.64 -18.98
CA ASP A 19 -29.02 29.30 -17.66
C ASP A 19 -30.09 29.09 -16.55
N ASP A 20 -31.38 29.28 -16.85
CA ASP A 20 -32.48 29.23 -15.87
C ASP A 20 -33.41 27.99 -15.98
N GLU A 21 -32.84 26.82 -16.28
CA GLU A 21 -33.52 25.54 -16.03
C GLU A 21 -32.62 24.55 -15.26
N MET A 22 -32.05 25.01 -14.14
CA MET A 22 -31.48 24.13 -13.11
C MET A 22 -32.40 24.12 -11.89
N GLY A 23 -33.17 23.04 -11.79
CA GLY A 23 -34.08 22.76 -10.69
C GLY A 23 -33.47 23.03 -9.32
N SER A 24 -34.22 23.80 -8.54
CA SER A 24 -34.04 24.10 -7.13
C SER A 24 -33.72 22.86 -6.29
N GLY A 25 -32.66 22.91 -5.48
CA GLY A 25 -32.51 22.01 -4.34
C GLY A 25 -31.11 21.54 -3.96
N ALA A 26 -30.04 21.96 -4.63
CA ALA A 26 -28.70 21.58 -4.17
C ALA A 26 -28.27 22.48 -2.99
N SER A 27 -28.36 21.96 -1.77
CA SER A 27 -27.80 22.55 -0.55
C SER A 27 -26.33 22.93 -0.79
N ALA A 28 -25.78 23.89 -0.03
CA ALA A 28 -24.33 24.13 -0.04
C ALA A 28 -23.52 22.83 0.21
N GLU A 29 -24.14 21.88 0.93
CA GLU A 29 -23.64 20.52 1.15
C GLU A 29 -23.57 19.68 -0.13
N ASP A 30 -24.55 19.80 -1.04
CA ASP A 30 -24.55 19.08 -2.32
C ASP A 30 -23.47 19.62 -3.28
N LYS A 31 -23.20 20.94 -3.23
CA LYS A 31 -22.08 21.55 -3.98
C LYS A 31 -20.72 21.11 -3.41
N GLU A 32 -20.59 20.98 -2.10
CA GLU A 32 -19.41 20.42 -1.43
C GLU A 32 -19.21 18.95 -1.79
N MET A 33 -20.28 18.15 -1.75
CA MET A 33 -20.23 16.74 -2.15
C MET A 33 -19.91 16.57 -3.62
N ALA A 34 -20.46 17.40 -4.51
CA ALA A 34 -20.12 17.38 -5.93
C ALA A 34 -18.64 17.73 -6.18
N LYS A 35 -18.06 18.66 -5.40
CA LYS A 35 -16.61 18.97 -5.47
C LYS A 35 -15.76 17.80 -4.97
N LYS A 36 -16.12 17.20 -3.83
CA LYS A 36 -15.44 16.01 -3.30
C LYS A 36 -15.53 14.83 -4.28
N SER A 37 -16.69 14.61 -4.89
CA SER A 37 -16.89 13.55 -5.89
C SER A 37 -16.03 13.78 -7.13
N LYS A 38 -15.95 15.00 -7.65
CA LYS A 38 -15.09 15.34 -8.80
C LYS A 38 -13.61 15.13 -8.49
N GLU A 39 -13.16 15.51 -7.30
CA GLU A 39 -11.77 15.28 -6.88
C GLU A 39 -11.47 13.78 -6.73
N LEU A 40 -12.41 13.01 -6.19
CA LEU A 40 -12.27 11.57 -6.01
C LEU A 40 -12.23 10.84 -7.36
N GLU A 41 -13.07 11.26 -8.31
CA GLU A 41 -13.09 10.73 -9.68
C GLU A 41 -11.81 11.06 -10.45
N LYS A 42 -11.26 12.26 -10.25
CA LYS A 42 -9.94 12.64 -10.77
C LYS A 42 -8.82 11.77 -10.19
N GLN A 43 -8.81 11.54 -8.88
CA GLN A 43 -7.84 10.65 -8.23
C GLN A 43 -7.97 9.21 -8.76
N LEU A 44 -9.20 8.73 -8.95
CA LEU A 44 -9.47 7.40 -9.50
C LEU A 44 -8.90 7.26 -10.92
N GLN A 45 -9.08 8.28 -11.76
CA GLN A 45 -8.55 8.28 -13.12
C GLN A 45 -7.02 8.32 -13.13
N GLU A 46 -6.40 9.13 -12.28
CA GLU A 46 -4.94 9.19 -12.16
C GLU A 46 -4.35 7.84 -11.69
N ASP A 47 -5.01 7.17 -10.75
CA ASP A 47 -4.58 5.86 -10.26
C ASP A 47 -4.80 4.76 -11.30
N ALA A 48 -5.88 4.81 -12.08
CA ALA A 48 -6.11 3.92 -13.21
C ALA A 48 -5.00 4.07 -14.28
N ASP A 49 -4.60 5.30 -14.60
CA ASP A 49 -3.53 5.58 -15.56
C ASP A 49 -2.15 5.11 -15.04
N LYS A 50 -1.89 5.23 -13.73
CA LYS A 50 -0.67 4.68 -13.10
C LYS A 50 -0.68 3.15 -13.13
N GLU A 51 -1.81 2.53 -12.81
CA GLU A 51 -1.93 1.08 -12.81
C GLU A 51 -1.76 0.51 -14.23
N ALA A 52 -2.35 1.15 -15.24
CA ALA A 52 -2.20 0.77 -16.64
C ALA A 52 -0.74 0.81 -17.11
N LYS A 53 0.09 1.70 -16.54
CA LYS A 53 1.53 1.82 -16.84
C LYS A 53 2.41 0.89 -15.98
N THR A 54 1.83 0.23 -14.97
CA THR A 54 2.59 -0.61 -14.03
C THR A 54 2.78 -2.01 -14.59
N VAL A 55 4.04 -2.47 -14.69
CA VAL A 55 4.36 -3.85 -15.08
C VAL A 55 4.31 -4.76 -13.86
N LYS A 56 3.41 -5.75 -13.86
CA LYS A 56 3.27 -6.74 -12.79
C LYS A 56 4.17 -7.95 -13.08
N LEU A 57 5.05 -8.29 -12.15
CA LEU A 57 5.96 -9.42 -12.23
C LEU A 57 5.62 -10.46 -11.17
N LEU A 58 5.62 -11.74 -11.55
CA LEU A 58 5.40 -12.86 -10.64
C LEU A 58 6.69 -13.67 -10.46
N LEU A 59 7.15 -13.77 -9.22
CA LEU A 59 8.31 -14.58 -8.85
C LEU A 59 7.83 -15.98 -8.42
N LEU A 60 8.15 -16.99 -9.22
CA LEU A 60 7.82 -18.39 -8.95
C LEU A 60 9.05 -19.18 -8.51
N GLY A 61 8.85 -20.16 -7.63
CA GLY A 61 9.91 -21.04 -7.13
C GLY A 61 9.45 -21.84 -5.91
N ALA A 62 10.18 -22.91 -5.59
CA ALA A 62 9.93 -23.75 -4.42
C ALA A 62 9.94 -22.95 -3.10
N GLY A 63 9.41 -23.52 -2.02
CA GLY A 63 9.59 -22.97 -0.67
C GLY A 63 11.07 -22.67 -0.41
N GLU A 64 11.35 -21.56 0.29
CA GLU A 64 12.72 -21.19 0.71
C GLU A 64 13.72 -20.89 -0.42
N SER A 65 13.30 -20.88 -1.69
CA SER A 65 14.17 -20.60 -2.86
C SER A 65 14.72 -19.17 -2.96
N GLY A 66 14.55 -18.33 -1.93
CA GLY A 66 15.06 -16.96 -1.90
C GLY A 66 14.20 -15.89 -2.60
N LYS A 67 12.94 -16.19 -2.95
CA LYS A 67 12.03 -15.20 -3.58
C LYS A 67 11.92 -13.91 -2.77
N SER A 68 11.72 -14.02 -1.46
CA SER A 68 11.67 -12.87 -0.56
C SER A 68 12.98 -12.10 -0.54
N THR A 69 14.12 -12.78 -0.68
CA THR A 69 15.44 -12.13 -0.76
C THR A 69 15.57 -11.29 -2.03
N ILE A 70 15.11 -11.78 -3.18
CA ILE A 70 15.09 -10.99 -4.42
C ILE A 70 14.25 -9.73 -4.26
N VAL A 71 13.04 -9.85 -3.69
CA VAL A 71 12.17 -8.69 -3.45
C VAL A 71 12.82 -7.68 -2.49
N LYS A 72 13.45 -8.17 -1.41
CA LYS A 72 14.19 -7.31 -0.46
C LYS A 72 15.34 -6.58 -1.16
N GLN A 73 16.08 -7.24 -2.05
CA GLN A 73 17.15 -6.62 -2.81
C GLN A 73 16.65 -5.60 -3.82
N MET A 74 15.50 -5.84 -4.48
CA MET A 74 14.88 -4.85 -5.36
C MET A 74 14.54 -3.57 -4.60
N LYS A 75 14.08 -3.67 -3.35
CA LYS A 75 13.85 -2.50 -2.49
C LYS A 75 15.15 -1.74 -2.17
N ILE A 76 16.22 -2.48 -1.84
CA ILE A 76 17.54 -1.88 -1.57
C ILE A 76 18.09 -1.13 -2.79
N LEU A 77 18.02 -1.74 -3.97
CA LEU A 77 18.64 -1.20 -5.18
C LEU A 77 17.79 -0.11 -5.87
N HIS A 78 16.47 -0.16 -5.77
CA HIS A 78 15.58 0.67 -6.58
C HIS A 78 14.55 1.51 -5.81
N GLN A 79 14.36 1.29 -4.50
CA GLN A 79 13.37 2.01 -3.69
C GLN A 79 13.97 2.78 -2.51
N GLY A 80 15.26 3.09 -2.56
CA GLY A 80 15.94 3.89 -1.51
C GLY A 80 16.22 3.13 -0.21
N GLY A 81 16.12 1.80 -0.21
CA GLY A 81 16.41 0.98 0.97
C GLY A 81 15.29 0.95 2.01
N TYR A 82 15.67 0.67 3.26
CA TYR A 82 14.74 0.53 4.39
C TYR A 82 14.87 1.69 5.36
N THR A 83 13.73 2.25 5.78
CA THR A 83 13.72 3.31 6.78
C THR A 83 14.09 2.77 8.17
N LYS A 84 14.35 3.67 9.13
CA LYS A 84 14.67 3.26 10.50
C LYS A 84 13.49 2.55 11.17
N GLU A 85 12.28 3.00 10.88
CA GLU A 85 11.04 2.44 11.39
C GLU A 85 10.87 0.99 10.90
N GLU A 86 11.06 0.76 9.59
CA GLU A 86 11.03 -0.59 9.01
C GLU A 86 12.12 -1.50 9.59
N GLN A 87 13.33 -0.96 9.80
CA GLN A 87 14.40 -1.72 10.45
C GLN A 87 14.05 -2.11 11.90
N MET A 88 13.35 -1.24 12.63
CA MET A 88 12.88 -1.56 13.98
C MET A 88 11.82 -2.66 13.96
N GLU A 89 10.92 -2.66 12.98
CA GLU A 89 9.95 -3.75 12.78
C GLU A 89 10.65 -5.08 12.46
N PHE A 90 11.72 -5.07 11.67
CA PHE A 90 12.48 -6.29 11.40
C PHE A 90 13.18 -6.87 12.62
N ARG A 91 13.46 -6.09 13.67
CA ARG A 91 14.12 -6.61 14.88
C ARG A 91 13.34 -7.73 15.53
N SER A 92 12.02 -7.58 15.68
CA SER A 92 11.17 -8.61 16.30
C SER A 92 11.19 -9.90 15.48
N ILE A 93 11.16 -9.79 14.16
CA ILE A 93 11.26 -10.91 13.22
C ILE A 93 12.62 -11.60 13.36
N ILE A 94 13.72 -10.84 13.46
CA ILE A 94 15.07 -11.39 13.63
C ILE A 94 15.17 -12.16 14.95
N PHE A 95 14.69 -11.60 16.06
CA PHE A 95 14.70 -12.30 17.34
C PHE A 95 13.85 -13.58 17.31
N GLY A 96 12.67 -13.52 16.70
CA GLY A 96 11.82 -14.70 16.47
C GLY A 96 12.54 -15.79 15.69
N ASN A 97 13.20 -15.43 14.58
CA ASN A 97 13.95 -16.38 13.76
C ASN A 97 15.12 -17.01 14.52
N ILE A 98 15.85 -16.23 15.34
CA ILE A 98 16.96 -16.75 16.16
C ILE A 98 16.42 -17.78 17.16
N LEU A 99 15.34 -17.44 17.87
CA LEU A 99 14.73 -18.34 18.85
C LEU A 99 14.20 -19.62 18.20
N GLN A 100 13.47 -19.49 17.09
CA GLN A 100 12.97 -20.64 16.34
C GLN A 100 14.10 -21.54 15.83
N SER A 101 15.19 -20.94 15.33
CA SER A 101 16.36 -21.69 14.86
C SER A 101 17.03 -22.44 16.01
N ALA A 102 17.21 -21.79 17.17
CA ALA A 102 17.77 -22.42 18.35
C ALA A 102 16.91 -23.61 18.82
N LEU A 103 15.58 -23.44 18.90
CA LEU A 103 14.64 -24.50 19.25
C LEU A 103 14.65 -25.65 18.25
N ALA A 104 14.77 -25.35 16.94
CA ALA A 104 14.87 -26.36 15.91
C ALA A 104 16.14 -27.21 16.08
N ILE A 105 17.28 -26.59 16.40
CA ILE A 105 18.54 -27.30 16.69
C ILE A 105 18.38 -28.18 17.92
N ILE A 106 17.84 -27.65 19.02
CA ILE A 106 17.63 -28.42 20.26
C ILE A 106 16.76 -29.66 20.01
N ARG A 107 15.64 -29.48 19.31
CA ARG A 107 14.74 -30.61 18.93
C ARG A 107 15.47 -31.61 18.03
N GLY A 108 16.27 -31.12 17.09
CA GLY A 108 17.10 -31.98 16.24
C GLY A 108 18.12 -32.79 17.02
N MET A 109 18.75 -32.20 18.05
CA MET A 109 19.66 -32.92 18.94
C MET A 109 18.96 -34.05 19.70
N GLU A 110 17.75 -33.81 20.21
CA GLU A 110 16.94 -34.85 20.86
C GLU A 110 16.58 -35.99 19.89
N MET A 111 16.10 -35.65 18.69
CA MET A 111 15.76 -36.63 17.65
C MET A 111 16.95 -37.49 17.22
N LEU A 112 18.14 -36.90 17.17
CA LEU A 112 19.38 -37.58 16.79
C LEU A 112 20.13 -38.17 17.98
N SER A 113 19.59 -38.07 19.20
CA SER A 113 20.23 -38.51 20.44
C SER A 113 21.64 -37.93 20.66
N ILE A 114 21.83 -36.66 20.28
CA ILE A 114 23.08 -35.92 20.48
C ILE A 114 23.04 -35.27 21.86
N ASN A 115 23.98 -35.64 22.73
CA ASN A 115 24.08 -35.07 24.07
C ASN A 115 24.68 -33.65 24.04
N PHE A 116 24.28 -32.82 25.00
CA PHE A 116 24.90 -31.53 25.23
C PHE A 116 26.35 -31.70 25.70
N GLY A 117 27.23 -30.80 25.24
CA GLY A 117 28.65 -30.82 25.63
C GLY A 117 28.91 -30.38 27.08
N SER A 118 27.93 -29.77 27.75
CA SER A 118 28.02 -29.38 29.15
C SER A 118 26.65 -29.38 29.83
N PRO A 119 26.58 -29.57 31.16
CA PRO A 119 25.33 -29.48 31.92
C PRO A 119 24.68 -28.09 31.83
N SER A 120 25.48 -27.02 31.80
CA SER A 120 24.98 -25.64 31.65
C SER A 120 24.20 -25.46 30.35
N ALA A 121 24.68 -26.03 29.23
CA ALA A 121 23.98 -25.92 27.94
C ALA A 121 22.65 -26.69 27.95
N GLN A 122 22.56 -27.78 28.70
CA GLN A 122 21.33 -28.54 28.88
C GLN A 122 20.29 -27.75 29.70
N GLU A 123 20.71 -27.07 30.76
CA GLU A 123 19.83 -26.19 31.54
C GLU A 123 19.30 -25.02 30.71
N ASP A 124 20.17 -24.38 29.91
CA ASP A 124 19.75 -23.27 29.05
C ASP A 124 18.79 -23.73 27.95
N SER A 125 19.00 -24.93 27.40
CA SER A 125 18.06 -25.56 26.48
C SER A 125 16.67 -25.74 27.11
N GLN A 126 16.60 -26.19 28.36
CA GLN A 126 15.31 -26.35 29.06
C GLN A 126 14.61 -25.01 29.28
N LYS A 127 15.35 -23.94 29.61
CA LYS A 127 14.77 -22.59 29.73
C LYS A 127 14.19 -22.13 28.40
N LEU A 128 14.90 -22.34 27.29
CA LEU A 128 14.44 -21.96 25.96
C LEU A 128 13.19 -22.71 25.51
N GLN A 129 13.07 -23.99 25.85
CA GLN A 129 11.88 -24.80 25.53
C GLN A 129 10.61 -24.36 26.30
N ASN A 130 10.78 -23.66 27.42
CA ASN A 130 9.70 -23.20 28.30
C ASN A 130 9.33 -21.72 28.12
N LEU A 131 9.91 -21.04 27.11
CA LEU A 131 9.53 -19.69 26.69
C LEU A 131 8.26 -19.71 25.83
#